data_AF-A0A969GNV5-F1
#
_entry.id   AF-A0A969GNV5-F1
#
_cell.length_a   1.000
_cell.length_b   1.000
_cell.length_c   1.000
_cell.angle_alpha   90.00
_cell.angle_beta   90.00
_cell.angle_gamma   90.00
#
_symmetry.space_group_name_H-M   'P 1'
#
loop_
_entity.id
_entity.type
_entity.pdbx_description
1 polymer ?
#
loop_
_entity_poly.entity_id
_entity_poly.type
_entity_poly.pdbx_seq_one_letter_code
_entity_poly.pdbx_strand_id
1 'polypeptide(L)'
;MPGISGSFILVLLGKYEFVVSAVNQRDLVSIALIGFGAVIGLVTLAQVLGWLFKRYHDPTLAVLTGLMVGSLRVLWPWKVPVEFVTDRHGELVPSVQNNVLPPLYVDGAINMQIVYALALAAIGFVLVMLLDSWARRREN
;
A
#
# COMPACT_ATOMS: atom_id res chain seq x y z
N MET A 1 -11.61 -3.08 -0.09
CA MET A 1 -11.04 -1.72 -0.22
C MET A 1 -10.92 -1.41 -1.70
N PRO A 2 -11.39 -0.25 -2.19
CA PRO A 2 -11.16 0.15 -3.57
C PRO A 2 -9.71 0.65 -3.71
N GLY A 3 -8.74 -0.23 -3.48
CA GLY A 3 -7.53 -0.15 -4.28
C GLY A 3 -7.98 -0.52 -5.68
N ILE A 4 -7.75 0.34 -6.67
CA ILE A 4 -7.95 -0.04 -8.06
C ILE A 4 -6.94 -1.16 -8.33
N SER A 5 -7.37 -2.39 -8.10
CA SER A 5 -6.59 -3.57 -8.40
C SER A 5 -6.40 -3.60 -9.91
N GLY A 6 -5.22 -4.00 -10.39
CA GLY A 6 -4.98 -4.15 -11.83
C GLY A 6 -6.01 -5.07 -12.49
N SER A 7 -6.54 -6.05 -11.75
CA SER A 7 -7.66 -6.89 -12.20
C SER A 7 -8.96 -6.11 -12.44
N PHE A 8 -9.26 -5.09 -11.62
CA PHE A 8 -10.43 -4.23 -11.81
C PHE A 8 -10.29 -3.33 -13.04
N ILE A 9 -9.07 -2.82 -13.32
CA ILE A 9 -8.78 -2.08 -14.56
C ILE A 9 -9.02 -2.99 -15.78
N LEU A 10 -8.57 -4.25 -15.73
CA LEU A 10 -8.82 -5.21 -16.81
C LEU A 10 -10.31 -5.46 -17.04
N VAL A 11 -11.12 -5.45 -15.97
CA VAL A 11 -12.58 -5.54 -16.06
C VAL A 11 -13.17 -4.30 -16.72
N LEU A 12 -12.78 -3.10 -16.30
CA LEU A 12 -13.25 -1.84 -16.90
C LEU A 12 -12.84 -1.70 -18.38
N LEU A 13 -11.67 -2.21 -18.76
CA LEU A 13 -11.19 -2.26 -20.14
C LEU A 13 -11.83 -3.39 -20.97
N GLY A 14 -12.68 -4.24 -20.36
CA GLY A 14 -13.31 -5.39 -21.01
C GLY A 14 -12.33 -6.50 -21.40
N LYS A 15 -11.10 -6.48 -20.88
CA LYS A 15 -10.03 -7.43 -21.20
C LYS A 15 -9.86 -8.55 -20.17
N TYR A 16 -10.60 -8.50 -19.07
CA TYR A 16 -10.56 -9.53 -18.03
C TYR A 16 -10.79 -10.94 -18.59
N GLU A 17 -11.87 -11.13 -19.35
CA GLU A 17 -12.21 -12.42 -19.98
C GLU A 17 -11.10 -12.91 -20.91
N PHE A 18 -10.48 -12.00 -21.67
CA PHE A 18 -9.37 -12.34 -22.56
C PHE A 18 -8.16 -12.88 -21.79
N VAL A 19 -7.77 -12.21 -20.69
CA VAL A 19 -6.64 -12.63 -19.86
C VAL A 19 -6.94 -13.95 -19.15
N VAL A 20 -8.14 -14.09 -18.57
CA VAL A 20 -8.54 -15.33 -17.87
C VAL A 20 -8.63 -16.51 -18.83
N SER A 21 -9.18 -16.30 -20.03
CA SER A 21 -9.26 -17.31 -21.07
C SER A 21 -7.87 -17.74 -21.55
N ALA A 22 -6.95 -16.80 -21.77
CA ALA A 22 -5.57 -17.11 -22.15
C ALA A 22 -4.86 -17.98 -21.10
N VAL A 23 -5.07 -17.69 -19.81
CA VAL A 23 -4.55 -18.50 -18.70
C VAL A 23 -5.19 -19.90 -18.67
N ASN A 24 -6.51 -19.99 -18.77
CA ASN A 24 -7.23 -21.27 -18.74
C ASN A 24 -6.85 -22.19 -19.90
N GLN A 25 -6.64 -21.63 -21.09
CA GLN A 25 -6.24 -22.38 -22.29
C GLN A 25 -4.72 -22.63 -22.36
N ARG A 26 -3.95 -22.12 -21.38
CA ARG A 26 -2.48 -22.15 -21.38
C ARG A 26 -1.88 -21.60 -22.68
N ASP A 27 -2.49 -20.54 -23.22
CA ASP A 27 -1.96 -19.83 -24.37
C ASP A 27 -0.71 -19.03 -23.95
N LEU A 28 0.42 -19.72 -23.97
CA LEU A 28 1.71 -19.17 -23.57
C LEU A 28 2.11 -17.95 -24.40
N VAL A 29 1.66 -17.85 -25.66
CA VAL A 29 1.99 -16.71 -26.53
C VAL A 29 1.27 -15.46 -26.05
N SER A 30 -0.05 -15.55 -25.83
CA SER A 30 -0.85 -14.43 -25.32
C SER A 30 -0.40 -14.01 -23.92
N ILE A 31 -0.13 -14.97 -23.02
CA ILE A 31 0.38 -14.68 -21.67
C ILE A 31 1.74 -14.00 -21.73
N ALA A 32 2.67 -14.48 -22.57
CA ALA A 32 3.99 -13.87 -22.72
C ALA A 32 3.88 -12.43 -23.27
N LEU A 33 3.00 -12.19 -24.24
CA LEU A 33 2.80 -10.84 -24.80
C LEU A 33 2.25 -9.86 -23.75
N ILE A 34 1.24 -10.28 -22.98
CA ILE A 34 0.68 -9.49 -21.88
C ILE A 34 1.75 -9.24 -20.81
N GLY A 35 2.48 -10.28 -20.41
CA GLY A 35 3.55 -10.18 -19.42
C GLY A 35 4.66 -9.23 -19.88
N PHE A 36 5.06 -9.31 -21.14
CA PHE A 36 6.06 -8.41 -21.73
C PHE A 36 5.59 -6.96 -21.74
N GLY A 37 4.33 -6.72 -22.14
CA GLY A 37 3.72 -5.38 -22.07
C GLY A 37 3.66 -4.84 -20.64
N ALA A 38 3.33 -5.69 -19.67
CA ALA A 38 3.31 -5.32 -18.25
C ALA A 38 4.72 -4.96 -17.74
N VAL A 39 5.74 -5.75 -18.10
CA VAL A 39 7.14 -5.48 -17.74
C VAL A 39 7.60 -4.15 -18.35
N ILE A 40 7.36 -3.94 -19.65
CA ILE A 40 7.70 -2.67 -20.29
C ILE A 40 7.00 -1.51 -19.59
N GLY A 41 5.69 -1.60 -19.35
CA GLY A 41 4.93 -0.56 -18.67
C GLY A 41 5.49 -0.22 -17.28
N LEU A 42 5.85 -1.25 -16.50
CA LEU A 42 6.48 -1.06 -15.19
C LEU A 42 7.86 -0.41 -15.29
N VAL A 43 8.70 -0.85 -16.24
CA VAL A 43 10.03 -0.27 -16.45
C VAL A 43 9.92 1.18 -16.91
N THR A 44 9.04 1.48 -17.86
CA THR A 44 8.80 2.85 -18.33
C THR A 44 8.31 3.74 -17.19
N LEU A 45 7.37 3.26 -16.37
CA LEU A 45 6.89 4.00 -15.20
C LEU A 45 8.04 4.26 -14.20
N ALA A 46 8.86 3.26 -13.91
CA ALA A 46 10.01 3.39 -13.02
C ALA A 46 11.04 4.40 -13.57
N GLN A 47 11.29 4.40 -14.88
CA GLN A 47 12.17 5.38 -15.52
C GLN A 47 11.60 6.80 -15.46
N VAL A 48 10.29 6.96 -15.69
CA VAL A 48 9.60 8.26 -15.58
C VAL A 48 9.71 8.80 -14.15
N LEU A 49 9.47 7.95 -13.14
CA LEU A 49 9.65 8.32 -11.73
C LEU A 49 11.10 8.68 -11.41
N GLY A 50 12.06 7.91 -11.93
CA GLY A 50 13.49 8.21 -11.77
C GLY A 50 13.90 9.52 -12.43
N TRP A 51 13.34 9.84 -13.60
CA TRP A 51 13.55 11.13 -14.28
C TRP A 51 12.94 12.29 -13.48
N LEU A 52 11.71 12.11 -12.97
CA LEU A 52 11.02 13.11 -12.16
C LEU A 52 11.79 13.40 -10.87
N PHE A 53 12.32 12.37 -10.21
CA PHE A 53 13.13 12.51 -9.00
C PHE A 53 14.43 13.26 -9.25
N LYS A 54 15.06 13.10 -10.43
CA LYS A 54 16.29 13.82 -10.81
C LYS A 54 16.05 15.28 -11.16
N ARG A 55 14.93 15.60 -11.83
CA ARG A 55 14.64 16.96 -12.31
C ARG A 55 13.85 17.80 -11.29
N TYR A 56 13.02 17.16 -10.48
CA TYR A 56 12.05 17.79 -9.58
C TYR A 56 12.07 17.10 -8.20
N HIS A 57 13.25 17.03 -7.58
CA HIS A 57 13.48 16.29 -6.34
C HIS A 57 12.52 16.72 -5.20
N ASP A 58 12.50 18.01 -4.85
CA ASP A 58 11.70 18.53 -3.75
C ASP A 58 10.18 18.32 -3.90
N PRO A 59 9.54 18.68 -5.04
CA PRO A 59 8.11 18.46 -5.18
C PRO A 59 7.76 16.97 -5.31
N THR A 60 8.65 16.13 -5.88
CA THR A 60 8.42 14.67 -5.93
C THR A 60 8.45 14.07 -4.53
N LEU A 61 9.40 14.47 -3.70
CA LEU A 61 9.46 14.08 -2.29
C LEU A 61 8.23 14.55 -1.52
N ALA A 62 7.77 15.78 -1.74
CA ALA A 62 6.57 16.30 -1.10
C ALA A 62 5.31 15.48 -1.48
N VAL A 63 5.17 15.13 -2.76
CA VAL A 63 4.07 14.28 -3.24
C VAL A 63 4.15 12.88 -2.64
N LEU A 64 5.31 12.22 -2.68
CA LEU A 64 5.48 10.88 -2.12
C LEU A 64 5.21 10.87 -0.62
N THR A 65 5.73 11.87 0.12
CA THR A 65 5.47 12.03 1.55
C THR A 65 3.98 12.25 1.81
N GLY A 66 3.32 13.10 1.02
CA GLY A 66 1.88 13.31 1.10
C GLY A 66 1.08 12.04 0.84
N LEU A 67 1.49 11.22 -0.14
CA LEU A 67 0.89 9.90 -0.40
C LEU A 67 1.12 8.93 0.76
N MET A 68 2.31 8.91 1.36
CA MET A 68 2.59 8.08 2.55
C MET A 68 1.75 8.51 3.76
N VAL A 69 1.61 9.83 3.99
CA VAL A 69 0.74 10.36 5.05
C VAL A 69 -0.73 10.05 4.76
N GLY A 70 -1.16 10.16 3.50
CA GLY A 70 -2.52 9.82 3.08
C GLY A 70 -2.83 8.33 3.27
N SER A 71 -1.88 7.43 2.97
CA SER A 71 -2.06 5.99 3.16
C SER A 71 -2.09 5.59 4.63
N LEU A 72 -1.43 6.36 5.51
CA LEU A 72 -1.46 6.14 6.96
C LEU A 72 -2.89 6.15 7.52
N ARG A 73 -3.77 7.02 7.01
CA ARG A 73 -5.20 7.04 7.39
C ARG A 73 -5.90 5.72 7.07
N VAL A 74 -5.55 5.12 5.92
CA VAL A 74 -6.13 3.85 5.45
C VAL A 74 -5.55 2.67 6.22
N LEU A 75 -4.25 2.69 6.50
CA LEU A 75 -3.52 1.64 7.21
C LEU A 75 -3.67 1.71 8.74
N TRP A 76 -4.32 2.76 9.26
CA TRP A 76 -4.48 2.95 10.69
C TRP A 76 -5.16 1.75 11.36
N PRO A 77 -4.54 1.15 12.40
CA PRO A 77 -5.01 -0.12 12.95
C PRO A 77 -6.17 0.04 13.94
N TRP A 78 -6.34 1.22 14.56
CA TRP A 78 -7.40 1.47 15.54
C TRP A 78 -8.63 2.09 14.89
N LYS A 79 -9.56 1.22 14.51
CA LYS A 79 -10.82 1.59 13.88
C LYS A 79 -11.99 0.99 14.63
N VAL A 80 -13.01 1.81 14.91
CA VAL A 80 -14.24 1.35 15.56
C VAL A 80 -15.35 1.27 14.51
N PRO A 81 -16.04 0.13 14.38
CA PRO A 81 -17.19 0.02 13.49
C PRO A 81 -18.34 0.89 14.04
N VAL A 82 -18.82 1.84 13.23
CA VAL A 82 -19.91 2.73 13.60
C VAL A 82 -21.26 2.30 13.03
N GLU A 83 -21.25 1.60 11.90
CA GLU A 83 -22.45 1.03 11.29
C GLU A 83 -22.17 -0.39 10.82
N PHE A 84 -23.05 -1.31 11.21
CA PHE A 84 -23.05 -2.69 10.75
C PHE A 84 -24.11 -2.81 9.64
N VAL A 85 -23.69 -3.27 8.47
CA VAL A 85 -24.60 -3.63 7.37
C VAL A 85 -24.63 -5.14 7.27
N THR A 86 -25.82 -5.71 7.12
CA THR A 86 -25.97 -7.14 6.88
C THR A 86 -25.52 -7.47 5.46
N ASP A 87 -24.45 -8.25 5.32
CA ASP A 87 -23.98 -8.75 4.03
C ASP A 87 -25.01 -9.72 3.43
N ARG A 88 -24.86 -10.04 2.13
CA ARG A 88 -25.71 -10.97 1.38
C ARG A 88 -25.77 -12.39 1.97
N HIS A 89 -24.87 -12.71 2.90
CA HIS A 89 -24.81 -13.97 3.66
C HIS A 89 -25.44 -13.87 5.07
N GLY A 90 -26.04 -12.74 5.43
CA GLY A 90 -26.65 -12.54 6.75
C GLY A 90 -25.69 -12.12 7.86
N GLU A 91 -24.41 -11.87 7.54
CA GLU A 91 -23.42 -11.47 8.54
C GLU A 91 -23.33 -9.94 8.71
N LEU A 92 -23.21 -9.48 9.96
CA LEU A 92 -23.03 -8.06 10.28
C LEU A 92 -21.61 -7.63 9.95
N VAL A 93 -21.41 -7.03 8.79
CA VAL A 93 -20.12 -6.48 8.39
C VAL A 93 -20.06 -4.98 8.71
N PRO A 94 -18.96 -4.48 9.29
CA PRO A 94 -18.81 -3.07 9.56
C PRO A 94 -18.64 -2.29 8.26
N SER A 95 -19.67 -1.53 7.87
CA SER A 95 -19.74 -0.80 6.59
C SER A 95 -19.01 0.54 6.65
N VAL A 96 -19.01 1.18 7.82
CA VAL A 96 -18.26 2.41 8.09
C VAL A 96 -17.42 2.22 9.35
N GLN A 97 -16.13 2.50 9.24
CA GLN A 97 -15.16 2.43 10.32
C GLN A 97 -14.60 3.82 10.60
N ASN A 98 -14.76 4.32 11.82
CA ASN A 98 -14.19 5.59 12.23
C ASN A 98 -12.79 5.40 12.81
N ASN A 99 -11.87 6.28 12.41
CA ASN A 99 -10.50 6.28 12.88
C ASN A 99 -10.45 6.80 14.31
N VAL A 100 -10.04 5.96 15.26
CA VAL A 100 -9.93 6.35 16.67
C VAL A 100 -8.48 6.30 17.12
N LEU A 101 -8.15 7.08 18.14
CA LEU A 101 -6.83 6.99 18.75
C LEU A 101 -6.68 5.67 19.51
N PRO A 102 -5.48 5.09 19.55
CA PRO A 102 -5.19 3.91 20.35
C PRO A 102 -5.55 4.11 21.83
N PRO A 103 -6.32 3.21 22.45
CA PRO A 103 -6.65 3.33 23.88
C PRO A 103 -5.42 3.00 24.73
N LEU A 104 -4.92 4.00 25.47
CA LEU A 104 -3.73 3.89 26.34
C LEU A 104 -3.90 2.84 27.45
N TYR A 105 -5.13 2.63 27.90
CA TYR A 105 -5.50 1.68 28.94
C TYR A 105 -6.61 0.75 28.42
N VAL A 106 -6.45 -0.54 28.64
CA VAL A 106 -7.45 -1.58 28.41
C VAL A 106 -7.53 -2.41 29.68
N ASP A 107 -8.72 -2.56 30.26
CA ASP A 107 -8.94 -3.30 31.51
C ASP A 107 -8.06 -2.86 32.70
N GLY A 108 -7.79 -1.55 32.81
CA GLY A 108 -7.00 -0.97 33.90
C GLY A 108 -5.48 -1.18 33.78
N ALA A 109 -5.01 -1.89 32.75
CA ALA A 109 -3.59 -2.05 32.44
C ALA A 109 -3.20 -1.24 31.19
N ILE A 110 -1.90 -0.94 31.06
CA ILE A 110 -1.38 -0.28 29.84
C ILE A 110 -1.54 -1.24 28.67
N ASN A 111 -2.06 -0.73 27.55
CA ASN A 111 -2.24 -1.53 26.35
C ASN A 111 -0.89 -1.96 25.74
N MET A 112 -0.58 -3.25 25.83
CA MET A 112 0.67 -3.81 25.31
C MET A 112 0.82 -3.63 23.79
N GLN A 113 -0.27 -3.52 23.03
CA GLN A 113 -0.21 -3.28 21.59
C GLN A 113 0.42 -1.93 21.25
N ILE A 114 0.15 -0.90 22.07
CA ILE A 114 0.76 0.43 21.90
C ILE A 114 2.23 0.38 22.25
N VAL A 115 2.59 -0.35 23.30
CA VAL A 115 3.99 -0.55 23.70
C VAL A 115 4.77 -1.21 22.56
N TYR A 116 4.23 -2.27 21.95
CA TYR A 116 4.85 -2.91 20.78
C TYR A 116 4.91 -1.98 19.57
N ALA A 117 3.86 -1.21 19.28
CA ALA A 117 3.84 -0.25 18.18
C ALA A 117 4.91 0.85 18.37
N LEU A 118 5.05 1.39 19.57
CA LEU A 118 6.07 2.39 19.92
C LEU A 118 7.47 1.80 19.89
N ALA A 119 7.66 0.57 20.38
CA ALA A 119 8.95 -0.11 20.33
C ALA A 119 9.39 -0.34 18.88
N LEU A 120 8.50 -0.83 18.01
CA LEU A 120 8.78 -1.00 16.58
C LEU A 120 9.05 0.33 15.88
N ALA A 121 8.32 1.39 16.22
CA ALA A 121 8.57 2.74 15.68
C ALA A 121 9.96 3.26 16.09
N ALA A 122 10.35 3.08 17.36
CA ALA A 122 11.68 3.46 17.85
C ALA A 122 12.79 2.64 17.17
N ILE A 123 12.62 1.33 17.03
CA ILE A 123 13.56 0.45 16.32
C ILE A 123 13.71 0.90 14.86
N GLY A 124 12.60 1.14 14.16
CA GLY A 124 12.62 1.63 12.78
C GLY A 124 13.34 2.97 12.64
N PHE A 125 13.10 3.91 13.56
CA PHE A 125 13.79 5.20 13.59
C PHE A 125 15.31 5.06 13.80
N VAL A 126 15.73 4.23 14.76
CA VAL A 126 17.15 3.94 15.01
C VAL A 126 17.79 3.29 13.77
N LEU A 127 17.10 2.36 13.13
CA LEU A 127 17.59 1.67 11.92
C LEU A 127 17.79 2.67 10.77
N VAL A 128 16.84 3.60 10.56
CA VAL A 128 16.98 4.67 9.55
C VAL A 128 18.17 5.57 9.88
N MET A 129 18.34 5.99 11.13
CA MET A 129 19.49 6.82 11.53
C MET A 129 20.83 6.09 11.30
N LEU A 130 20.89 4.79 11.60
CA LEU A 130 22.08 3.98 11.35
C LEU A 130 22.39 3.88 9.85
N LEU A 131 21.39 3.63 9.01
CA LEU A 131 21.56 3.59 7.55
C LEU A 131 22.04 4.92 6.99
N ASP A 132 21.45 6.04 7.42
CA ASP A 132 21.85 7.38 7.01
C ASP A 132 23.29 7.70 7.44
N SER A 133 23.68 7.27 8.65
CA SER A 133 25.06 7.40 9.13
C SER A 133 26.06 6.58 8.32
N TRP A 134 25.68 5.39 7.84
CA TRP A 134 26.53 4.53 7.02
C TRP A 134 26.64 5.03 5.59
N ALA A 135 25.55 5.55 5.02
CA ALA A 135 25.56 6.17 3.70
C ALA A 135 26.50 7.37 3.66
N ARG A 136 26.40 8.29 4.65
CA ARG A 136 27.30 9.46 4.75
C ARG A 136 28.76 9.10 4.98
N ARG A 137 29.06 7.98 5.64
CA ARG A 137 30.43 7.49 5.83
C ARG A 137 31.06 6.90 4.57
N ARG A 138 30.28 6.60 3.53
CA ARG A 138 30.77 6.01 2.28
C ARG A 138 31.12 7.06 1.22
N GLU A 139 30.72 8.31 1.45
CA GLU A 139 30.91 9.46 0.55
C GLU A 139 32.08 10.37 0.97
N ASN A 140 32.62 10.16 2.17
CA ASN A 140 33.86 10.77 2.69
C ASN A 140 35.01 9.76 2.70
#